data_AF-A0A496UQD1-F1
#
_entry.id   AF-A0A496UQD1-F1
#
_cell.length_a   1.000
_cell.length_b   1.000
_cell.length_c   1.000
_cell.angle_alpha   90.00
_cell.angle_beta   90.00
_cell.angle_gamma   90.00
#
_symmetry.space_group_name_H-M   'P 1'
#
loop_
_entity.id
_entity.type
_entity.pdbx_description
1 polymer ?
#
loop_
_entity_poly.entity_id
_entity_poly.type
_entity_poly.pdbx_seq_one_letter_code
_entity_poly.pdbx_strand_id
1 'polypeptide(L)' 'MNNQYTRPATLALLHEFTRTDSLRRHAYAVEAAMKSAAVRTGNDEVYWSAGGLLHDFD' A
#
# COMPACT_ATOMS: atom_id res chain seq x y z
N MET A 1 0.97 15.26 8.46
CA MET A 1 0.86 13.98 7.70
C MET A 1 1.41 14.23 6.31
N ASN A 2 2.41 13.46 5.88
CA ASN A 2 2.98 13.60 4.54
C ASN A 2 1.91 13.24 3.50
N ASN A 3 1.48 14.22 2.71
CA ASN A 3 0.44 14.06 1.68
C ASN A 3 0.79 13.01 0.60
N GLN A 4 2.07 12.60 0.53
CA GLN A 4 2.59 11.61 -0.41
C GLN A 4 2.14 10.16 -0.11
N TYR A 5 1.83 9.83 1.14
CA TYR A 5 1.43 8.45 1.52
C TYR A 5 -0.08 8.26 1.62
N THR A 6 -0.87 9.21 1.12
CA THR A 6 -2.33 9.06 1.12
C THR A 6 -2.71 7.89 0.23
N ARG A 7 -3.63 7.05 0.71
CA ARG A 7 -4.09 5.87 -0.03
C ARG A 7 -4.48 6.17 -1.49
N PRO A 8 -5.19 7.27 -1.82
CA PRO A 8 -5.49 7.62 -3.21
C PRO A 8 -4.23 7.90 -4.05
N ALA A 9 -3.24 8.62 -3.52
CA ALA A 9 -2.00 8.89 -4.23
C ALA A 9 -1.19 7.60 -4.45
N THR A 10 -1.11 6.75 -3.43
CA THR A 10 -0.44 5.46 -3.48
C THR A 10 -1.11 4.50 -4.48
N LEU A 11 -2.45 4.46 -4.51
CA LEU A 11 -3.21 3.69 -5.48
C LEU A 11 -3.00 4.20 -6.91
N ALA A 12 -2.96 5.52 -7.12
CA ALA A 12 -2.69 6.07 -8.45
C ALA A 12 -1.34 5.57 -8.98
N LEU A 13 -0.30 5.59 -8.15
CA LEU A 13 1.02 5.05 -8.50
C LEU A 13 0.98 3.55 -8.79
N LEU A 14 0.29 2.75 -7.97
CA LEU A 14 0.17 1.30 -8.20
C LEU A 14 -0.49 1.00 -9.55
N HIS A 15 -1.53 1.75 -9.90
CA HIS A 15 -2.20 1.56 -11.18
C HIS A 15 -1.39 2.07 -12.37
N GLU A 16 -0.53 3.08 -12.17
CA GLU A 16 0.38 3.62 -13.19
C GLU A 16 1.47 2.61 -13.57
N PHE A 17 2.13 2.01 -12.58
CA PHE A 17 3.28 1.13 -12.79
C PHE A 17 2.88 -0.35 -12.92
N THR A 18 1.94 -0.83 -12.11
CA THR A 18 1.48 -2.23 -12.17
C THR A 18 0.24 -2.34 -13.05
N ARG A 19 0.35 -3.01 -14.20
CA ARG A 19 -0.75 -3.13 -15.18
C ARG A 19 -1.65 -4.35 -14.99
N THR A 20 -1.12 -5.43 -14.41
CA THR A 20 -1.88 -6.68 -14.30
C THR A 20 -2.76 -6.70 -13.06
N ASP A 21 -3.98 -7.22 -13.19
CA ASP A 21 -4.91 -7.31 -12.07
C ASP A 21 -4.44 -8.30 -11.00
N SER A 22 -3.63 -9.29 -11.36
CA SER A 22 -3.06 -10.25 -10.40
C SER A 22 -2.14 -9.56 -9.40
N LEU A 23 -1.19 -8.74 -9.89
CA LEU A 23 -0.25 -8.02 -9.04
C LEU A 23 -0.95 -6.93 -8.22
N ARG A 24 -1.94 -6.23 -8.80
CA ARG A 24 -2.76 -5.26 -8.05
C ARG A 24 -3.51 -5.92 -6.90
N ARG A 25 -4.15 -7.08 -7.13
CA ARG A 25 -4.84 -7.83 -6.08
C ARG A 25 -3.89 -8.31 -4.99
N HIS A 26 -2.68 -8.74 -5.36
CA HIS A 26 -1.61 -9.06 -4.41
C HIS A 26 -1.25 -7.84 -3.54
N ALA A 27 -0.99 -6.69 -4.14
CA ALA A 27 -0.69 -5.45 -3.42
C ALA A 27 -1.82 -5.05 -2.44
N TYR A 28 -3.09 -5.21 -2.80
CA TYR A 28 -4.22 -4.94 -1.88
C TYR A 28 -4.28 -5.90 -0.69
N ALA A 29 -3.97 -7.18 -0.90
CA ALA A 29 -3.91 -8.17 0.19
C ALA A 29 -2.77 -7.83 1.16
N VAL A 30 -1.61 -7.42 0.63
CA VAL A 30 -0.46 -6.99 1.42
C VAL A 30 -0.73 -5.67 2.15
N GLU A 31 -1.39 -4.70 1.53
CA GLU A 31 -1.87 -3.47 2.18
C GLU A 31 -2.66 -3.79 3.46
N ALA A 32 -3.66 -4.68 3.36
CA ALA A 32 -4.48 -5.06 4.50
C ALA A 32 -3.67 -5.74 5.62
N ALA A 33 -2.74 -6.63 5.25
CA ALA A 33 -1.85 -7.29 6.21
C ALA A 33 -0.91 -6.30 6.91
N MET A 34 -0.30 -5.37 6.16
CA MET A 34 0.60 -4.37 6.70
C MET A 34 -0.12 -3.36 7.59
N LYS A 35 -1.33 -2.93 7.21
CA LYS A 35 -2.15 -2.07 8.06
C LYS A 35 -2.48 -2.74 9.39
N SER A 36 -2.88 -4.00 9.38
CA SER A 36 -3.14 -4.78 10.62
C SER A 36 -1.88 -4.95 11.47
N ALA A 37 -0.72 -5.20 10.83
CA ALA A 37 0.56 -5.28 11.53
C ALA A 37 0.94 -3.94 12.19
N ALA A 38 0.69 -2.81 11.54
CA ALA A 38 0.96 -1.48 12.09
C ALA A 38 0.16 -1.23 13.36
N VAL A 39 -1.15 -1.51 13.35
CA VAL A 39 -2.03 -1.40 14.53
C VAL A 39 -1.50 -2.26 15.68
N ARG A 40 -1.15 -3.51 15.40
CA ARG A 40 -0.65 -4.46 16.41
C ARG A 40 0.67 -4.05 17.05
N THR A 41 1.47 -3.25 16.35
CA THR A 41 2.84 -2.88 16.77
C THR A 41 2.97 -1.41 17.16
N GLY A 42 1.88 -0.64 17.14
CA GLY A 42 1.89 0.79 17.47
C GLY A 42 2.60 1.66 16.43
N ASN A 43 2.63 1.22 15.17
CA ASN A 43 3.23 1.96 14.07
C ASN A 43 2.18 2.77 13.28
N ASP A 44 2.66 3.68 12.42
CA ASP A 44 1.82 4.50 11.53
C ASP A 44 1.13 3.63 10.46
N GLU A 45 -0.20 3.49 10.59
CA GLU A 45 -1.04 2.75 9.65
C GLU A 45 -0.97 3.27 8.22
N VAL A 46 -0.91 4.59 8.02
CA VAL A 46 -0.90 5.21 6.69
C VAL A 46 0.40 4.88 5.99
N TYR A 47 1.52 5.00 6.70
CA TYR A 47 2.84 4.68 6.17
C TYR A 47 2.97 3.18 5.81
N TRP A 48 2.53 2.29 6.69
CA TRP A 48 2.59 0.85 6.46
C TRP A 48 1.64 0.38 5.36
N SER A 49 0.43 0.95 5.30
CA SER A 49 -0.52 0.70 4.21
C SER A 49 0.05 1.15 2.87
N ALA A 50 0.72 2.31 2.85
CA ALA A 50 1.38 2.79 1.64
C ALA A 50 2.54 1.87 1.22
N GLY A 51 3.38 1.44 2.18
CA GLY A 51 4.45 0.47 1.94
C GLY A 51 3.92 -0.83 1.32
N GLY A 52 2.81 -1.36 1.82
CA GLY A 52 2.22 -2.60 1.31
C GLY A 52 1.70 -2.50 -0.13
N LEU A 53 1.10 -1.35 -0.48
CA LEU A 53 0.65 -1.09 -1.85
C LEU A 53 1.81 -0.97 -2.85
N LEU A 54 2.95 -0.41 -2.43
CA LEU A 54 4.08 -0.09 -3.32
C LEU A 54 5.24 -1.11 -3.26
N HIS A 55 5.16 -2.14 -2.42
CA HIS A 55 6.33 -2.99 -2.09
C HIS A 55 6.91 -3.76 -3.27
N ASP A 56 6.09 -4.02 -4.29
CA ASP A 56 6.39 -4.94 -5.40
C ASP A 56 5.89 -4.36 -6.73
N PHE A 57 6.28 -3.11 -6.99
CA PHE A 57 6.05 -2.48 -8.28
C PHE A 57 6.91 -3.10 -9.37
N ASP A 58 6.32 -3.19 -10.56
CA ASP A 58 6.93 -3.66 -11.80
C ASP A 58 7.38 -2.45 -12.63
#